data_AF-H6R8Q3-F1
#
_entry.id   AF-H6R8Q3-F1
#
_cell.length_a   1.000
_cell.length_b   1.000
_cell.length_c   1.000
_cell.angle_alpha   90.00
_cell.angle_beta   90.00
_cell.angle_gamma   90.00
#
_symmetry.space_group_name_H-M   'P 1'
#
loop_
_entity.id
_entity.type
_entity.pdbx_description
1 polymer ?
#
loop_
_entity_poly.entity_id
_entity_poly.type
_entity_poly.pdbx_seq_one_letter_code
_entity_poly.pdbx_strand_id
1 'polypeptide(L)'
;MIALGNHPMFSDTSIGLNNVRCNLPAFALDPAVARAFFESASTCLDQMWQRDLGVTNLPFSSPGLQVAYSPEQLSSPCGSSGSAAFYCSSSKTIYMSTSEYGKGRTNFPAMEALAIFAHEYGHHVQALTGLLRASHDQRYDHGASTPLGLETSRRMELQASCFGGMYLGSAQAAGSYSTDEAWTAIRDHYNRGDYPGRPRDHGSPDNNGWWYEHGYTTNRNFECNTWLAPSDSVS
;
A
#
# COMPACT_ATOMS: atom_id res chain seq x y z
N MET A 1 0.35 16.76 -18.17
CA MET A 1 -0.49 16.26 -17.06
C MET A 1 -0.49 14.73 -17.16
N ILE A 2 -0.28 14.01 -16.06
CA ILE A 2 -0.32 12.54 -16.05
C ILE A 2 -1.79 12.10 -16.20
N ALA A 3 -2.07 11.20 -17.15
CA ALA A 3 -3.39 10.61 -17.32
C ALA A 3 -3.52 9.38 -16.39
N LEU A 4 -4.23 9.53 -15.28
CA LEU A 4 -4.33 8.50 -14.23
C LEU A 4 -4.75 7.11 -14.77
N GLY A 5 -5.84 7.04 -15.54
CA GLY A 5 -6.33 5.77 -16.10
C GLY A 5 -5.54 5.22 -17.29
N ASN A 6 -4.86 6.08 -18.06
CA ASN A 6 -4.08 5.70 -19.25
C ASN A 6 -2.58 5.80 -19.00
N HIS A 7 -2.15 5.68 -17.74
CA HIS A 7 -0.76 5.81 -17.35
C HIS A 7 0.08 4.65 -17.94
N PRO A 8 1.33 4.88 -18.41
CA PRO A 8 2.16 3.83 -19.02
C PRO A 8 2.36 2.57 -18.15
N MET A 9 2.32 2.71 -16.82
CA MET A 9 2.36 1.58 -15.88
C MET A 9 1.29 0.52 -16.15
N PHE A 10 0.14 0.93 -16.70
CA PHE A 10 -1.01 0.05 -16.96
C PHE A 10 -1.11 -0.37 -18.43
N SER A 11 -0.17 0.02 -19.29
CA SER A 11 -0.28 -0.21 -20.74
C SER A 11 0.00 -1.65 -21.18
N ASP A 12 0.78 -2.39 -20.41
CA ASP A 12 1.11 -3.79 -20.65
C ASP A 12 0.39 -4.68 -19.63
N THR A 13 -0.49 -5.54 -20.13
CA THR A 13 -1.32 -6.44 -19.31
C THR A 13 -0.55 -7.64 -18.75
N SER A 14 0.72 -7.81 -19.13
CA SER A 14 1.58 -8.92 -18.69
C SER A 14 2.54 -8.53 -17.56
N ILE A 15 2.72 -7.23 -17.29
CA ILE A 15 3.67 -6.74 -16.30
C ILE A 15 3.10 -6.86 -14.88
N GLY A 16 3.91 -7.41 -13.99
CA GLY A 16 3.68 -7.49 -12.55
C GLY A 16 4.97 -7.89 -11.83
N LEU A 17 4.87 -8.05 -10.51
CA LEU A 17 6.04 -8.29 -9.66
C LEU A 17 6.61 -9.68 -9.91
N ASN A 18 7.94 -9.78 -9.99
CA ASN A 18 8.62 -11.07 -9.97
C ASN A 18 8.58 -11.68 -8.57
N ASN A 19 8.43 -13.01 -8.51
CA ASN A 19 8.48 -13.77 -7.27
C ASN A 19 9.87 -13.66 -6.64
N VAL A 20 9.96 -13.01 -5.46
CA VAL A 20 11.20 -12.85 -4.68
C VAL A 20 10.95 -13.38 -3.28
N ARG A 21 11.84 -14.26 -2.81
CA ARG A 21 11.81 -14.74 -1.43
C ARG A 21 12.39 -13.66 -0.50
N CYS A 22 11.51 -12.99 0.22
CA CYS A 22 11.85 -12.09 1.31
C CYS A 22 12.28 -12.89 2.56
N ASN A 23 13.47 -12.63 3.08
CA ASN A 23 13.97 -13.20 4.32
C ASN A 23 13.67 -12.25 5.49
N LEU A 24 12.44 -12.27 5.98
CA LEU A 24 11.99 -11.36 7.03
C LEU A 24 12.51 -11.81 8.41
N PRO A 25 13.16 -10.94 9.21
CA PRO A 25 13.52 -11.26 10.58
C PRO A 25 12.27 -11.35 11.48
N ALA A 26 12.45 -11.67 12.76
CA ALA A 26 11.31 -11.66 13.69
C ALA A 26 10.74 -10.25 13.84
N PHE A 27 9.41 -10.14 13.87
CA PHE A 27 8.71 -8.91 14.20
C PHE A 27 8.44 -8.84 15.72
N ALA A 28 8.59 -7.66 16.30
CA ALA A 28 8.17 -7.36 17.67
C ALA A 28 7.73 -5.90 17.78
N LEU A 29 6.97 -5.55 18.84
CA LEU A 29 6.50 -4.17 19.05
C LEU A 29 7.63 -3.21 19.46
N ASP A 30 8.80 -3.73 19.84
CA ASP A 30 9.99 -2.90 20.04
C ASP A 30 10.37 -2.20 18.72
N PRO A 31 10.47 -0.85 18.68
CA PRO A 31 10.73 -0.12 17.43
C PRO A 31 12.03 -0.49 16.73
N ALA A 32 13.08 -0.92 17.45
CA ALA A 32 14.33 -1.31 16.82
C ALA A 32 14.21 -2.68 16.14
N VAL A 33 13.51 -3.63 16.78
CA VAL A 33 13.21 -4.94 16.17
C VAL A 33 12.26 -4.79 14.98
N ALA A 34 11.19 -4.00 15.12
CA ALA A 34 10.26 -3.70 14.03
C ALA A 34 10.95 -2.99 12.85
N ARG A 35 11.91 -2.09 13.13
CA ARG A 35 12.69 -1.43 12.07
C ARG A 35 13.44 -2.45 11.23
N ALA A 36 14.16 -3.39 11.84
CA ALA A 36 14.87 -4.43 11.08
C ALA A 36 13.92 -5.27 10.21
N PHE A 37 12.71 -5.56 10.71
CA PHE A 37 11.66 -6.22 9.93
C PHE A 37 11.24 -5.40 8.70
N PHE A 38 10.91 -4.13 8.89
CA PHE A 38 10.46 -3.25 7.81
C PHE A 38 11.59 -2.91 6.82
N GLU A 39 12.84 -2.77 7.25
CA GLU A 39 14.00 -2.59 6.36
C GLU A 39 14.19 -3.82 5.45
N SER A 40 14.02 -5.03 6.01
CA SER A 40 14.07 -6.26 5.22
C SER A 40 12.89 -6.38 4.26
N ALA A 41 11.69 -5.97 4.67
CA ALA A 41 10.53 -5.92 3.80
C ALA A 41 10.74 -4.91 2.66
N SER A 42 11.24 -3.72 2.98
CA SER A 42 11.58 -2.67 2.00
C SER A 42 12.59 -3.18 0.98
N THR A 43 13.64 -3.87 1.42
CA THR A 43 14.65 -4.45 0.51
C THR A 43 14.02 -5.45 -0.46
N CYS A 44 13.03 -6.23 -0.02
CA CYS A 44 12.34 -7.18 -0.89
C CYS A 44 11.40 -6.47 -1.88
N LEU A 45 10.61 -5.51 -1.40
CA LEU A 45 9.74 -4.66 -2.21
C LEU A 45 10.55 -3.88 -3.27
N ASP A 46 11.72 -3.36 -2.89
CA ASP A 46 12.64 -2.67 -3.79
C ASP A 46 13.05 -3.57 -4.96
N GLN A 47 13.43 -4.83 -4.70
CA GLN A 47 13.83 -5.76 -5.76
C GLN A 47 12.68 -6.05 -6.75
N MET A 48 11.46 -6.15 -6.24
CA MET A 48 10.28 -6.40 -7.07
C MET A 48 9.92 -5.18 -7.92
N TRP A 49 9.77 -4.01 -7.28
CA TRP A 49 9.32 -2.79 -7.93
C TRP A 49 10.40 -2.15 -8.82
N GLN A 50 11.69 -2.28 -8.47
CA GLN A 50 12.77 -1.83 -9.35
C GLN A 50 12.74 -2.56 -10.70
N ARG A 51 12.47 -3.86 -10.69
CA ARG A 51 12.33 -4.64 -11.93
C ARG A 51 11.08 -4.22 -12.68
N ASP A 52 9.94 -4.19 -12.01
CA ASP A 52 8.63 -3.87 -12.60
C ASP A 52 8.63 -2.48 -13.28
N LEU A 53 9.03 -1.45 -12.54
CA LEU A 53 9.12 -0.08 -13.06
C LEU A 53 10.21 0.06 -14.13
N GLY A 54 11.30 -0.70 -14.02
CA GLY A 54 12.37 -0.73 -15.02
C GLY A 54 11.91 -1.22 -16.39
N VAL A 55 11.02 -2.21 -16.45
CA VAL A 55 10.47 -2.73 -17.72
C VAL A 55 9.62 -1.67 -18.43
N THR A 56 8.97 -0.78 -17.68
CA THR A 56 8.16 0.32 -18.23
C THR A 56 8.91 1.66 -18.34
N ASN A 57 10.23 1.67 -18.12
CA ASN A 57 11.08 2.87 -18.11
C ASN A 57 10.57 3.96 -17.14
N LEU A 58 10.00 3.54 -16.01
CA LEU A 58 9.57 4.41 -14.92
C LEU A 58 10.70 4.54 -13.87
N PRO A 59 10.79 5.68 -13.17
CA PRO A 59 11.87 5.91 -12.22
C PRO A 59 11.71 5.05 -10.97
N PHE A 60 12.84 4.73 -10.34
CA PHE A 60 12.87 3.99 -9.08
C PHE A 60 13.87 4.60 -8.11
N SER A 61 13.49 4.63 -6.83
CA SER A 61 14.36 4.91 -5.68
C SER A 61 13.72 4.27 -4.46
N SER A 62 14.48 3.74 -3.51
CA SER A 62 13.91 3.21 -2.26
C SER A 62 13.27 4.32 -1.40
N PRO A 63 12.23 4.01 -0.60
CA PRO A 63 11.69 4.93 0.38
C PRO A 63 12.62 5.05 1.60
N GLY A 64 12.54 6.18 2.29
CA GLY A 64 13.01 6.27 3.67
C GLY A 64 12.09 5.47 4.61
N LEU A 65 12.57 5.18 5.82
CA LEU A 65 11.80 4.51 6.86
C LEU A 65 11.95 5.20 8.21
N GLN A 66 10.83 5.44 8.89
CA GLN A 66 10.79 5.87 10.28
C GLN A 66 9.87 4.95 11.07
N VAL A 67 10.36 4.45 12.20
CA VAL A 67 9.63 3.55 13.08
C VAL A 67 9.67 4.10 14.49
N ALA A 68 8.50 4.19 15.12
CA ALA A 68 8.34 4.60 16.50
C ALA A 68 7.37 3.66 17.22
N TYR A 69 7.26 3.80 18.55
CA TYR A 69 6.31 2.98 19.29
C TYR A 69 4.88 3.48 19.07
N SER A 70 4.61 4.77 19.29
CA SER A 70 3.27 5.34 19.16
C SER A 70 3.16 6.34 18.00
N PRO A 71 1.96 6.56 17.43
CA PRO A 71 1.73 7.52 16.35
C PRO A 71 2.22 8.95 16.66
N GLU A 72 2.11 9.39 17.92
CA GLU A 72 2.46 10.74 18.35
C GLU A 72 3.98 11.01 18.28
N GLN A 73 4.78 9.95 18.25
CA GLN A 73 6.23 10.03 18.10
C GLN A 73 6.67 10.18 16.65
N LEU A 74 5.76 9.96 15.69
CA LEU A 74 6.03 10.12 14.26
C LEU A 74 5.89 11.59 13.86
N SER A 75 7.00 12.18 13.40
CA SER A 75 7.06 13.55 12.88
C SER A 75 7.52 13.55 11.44
N SER A 76 6.72 14.14 10.55
CA SER A 76 7.01 14.20 9.11
C SER A 76 6.81 15.62 8.55
N PRO A 77 7.44 15.95 7.41
CA PRO A 77 7.14 17.18 6.68
C PRO A 77 5.69 17.27 6.16
N CYS A 78 4.96 16.14 6.12
CA CYS A 78 3.54 16.09 5.79
C CYS A 78 2.63 16.36 7.00
N GLY A 79 3.20 16.62 8.19
CA GLY A 79 2.49 16.78 9.46
C GLY A 79 2.53 15.51 10.31
N SER A 80 1.83 15.56 11.45
CA SER A 80 1.50 14.38 12.25
C SER A 80 0.12 13.88 11.82
N SER A 81 0.02 12.62 11.41
CA SER A 81 -1.24 12.03 10.95
C SER A 81 -2.12 11.53 12.08
N GLY A 82 -1.53 11.22 13.25
CA GLY A 82 -2.20 10.41 14.29
C GLY A 82 -2.51 8.98 13.84
N SER A 83 -2.03 8.57 12.65
CA SER A 83 -2.25 7.26 12.05
C SER A 83 -1.17 6.27 12.46
N ALA A 84 -1.54 4.98 12.46
CA ALA A 84 -0.63 3.86 12.72
C ALA A 84 0.51 3.73 11.70
N ALA A 85 0.21 4.10 10.45
CA ALA A 85 1.13 4.08 9.34
C ALA A 85 0.75 5.20 8.36
N PHE A 86 1.73 5.71 7.63
CA PHE A 86 1.51 6.61 6.50
C PHE A 86 2.78 6.80 5.66
N TYR A 87 2.61 7.04 4.37
CA TYR A 87 3.66 7.52 3.47
C TYR A 87 3.64 9.05 3.33
N CYS A 88 4.79 9.70 3.54
CA CYS A 88 4.95 11.13 3.27
C CYS A 88 5.67 11.36 1.94
N SER A 89 4.93 11.87 0.95
CA SER A 89 5.48 12.16 -0.39
C SER A 89 6.57 13.24 -0.41
N SER A 90 6.53 14.20 0.53
CA SER A 90 7.53 15.28 0.63
C SER A 90 8.92 14.76 1.06
N SER A 91 8.99 13.81 1.98
CA SER A 91 10.25 13.17 2.40
C SER A 91 10.53 11.84 1.70
N LYS A 92 9.56 11.30 0.95
CA LYS A 92 9.57 9.95 0.37
C LYS A 92 9.83 8.87 1.41
N THR A 93 9.16 8.98 2.57
CA THR A 93 9.41 8.13 3.74
C THR A 93 8.12 7.45 4.20
N ILE A 94 8.22 6.16 4.51
CA ILE A 94 7.17 5.39 5.19
C ILE A 94 7.37 5.54 6.70
N TYR A 95 6.30 5.89 7.40
CA TYR A 95 6.26 6.05 8.85
C TYR A 95 5.39 4.95 9.45
N MET A 96 5.90 4.23 10.44
CA MET A 96 5.22 3.09 11.09
C MET A 96 5.26 3.27 12.61
N SER A 97 4.10 3.21 13.28
CA SER A 97 4.01 3.03 14.71
C SER A 97 3.76 1.57 15.05
N THR A 98 4.44 1.04 16.05
CA THR A 98 4.34 -0.38 16.39
C THR A 98 3.20 -0.69 17.36
N SER A 99 2.77 0.27 18.17
CA SER A 99 1.77 0.10 19.24
C SER A 99 0.42 -0.37 18.71
N GLU A 100 0.15 -0.19 17.42
CA GLU A 100 -1.12 -0.52 16.78
C GLU A 100 -1.24 -1.98 16.34
N TYR A 101 -0.13 -2.72 16.30
CA TYR A 101 -0.10 -4.13 15.89
C TYR A 101 -0.21 -5.07 17.09
N GLY A 102 -0.66 -6.30 16.85
CA GLY A 102 -0.68 -7.33 17.89
C GLY A 102 -1.70 -7.10 19.00
N LYS A 103 -2.70 -6.24 18.78
CA LYS A 103 -3.85 -6.03 19.69
C LYS A 103 -4.90 -7.16 19.61
N GLY A 104 -4.49 -8.39 19.33
CA GLY A 104 -5.38 -9.55 19.19
C GLY A 104 -6.29 -9.53 17.95
N ARG A 105 -6.03 -8.67 16.97
CA ARG A 105 -6.78 -8.60 15.70
C ARG A 105 -6.55 -9.80 14.81
N THR A 106 -5.33 -10.33 14.85
CA THR A 106 -4.91 -11.47 14.05
C THR A 106 -4.00 -12.39 14.86
N ASN A 107 -3.92 -13.66 14.44
CA ASN A 107 -2.96 -14.62 15.00
C ASN A 107 -1.52 -14.38 14.49
N PHE A 108 -1.32 -13.47 13.54
CA PHE A 108 -0.06 -13.20 12.87
C PHE A 108 0.22 -11.68 12.82
N PRO A 109 0.63 -11.06 13.95
CA PRO A 109 0.87 -9.62 14.01
C PRO A 109 1.96 -9.13 13.04
N ALA A 110 2.95 -9.99 12.75
CA ALA A 110 3.96 -9.71 11.73
C ALA A 110 3.33 -9.53 10.34
N MET A 111 2.31 -10.33 10.01
CA MET A 111 1.62 -10.26 8.72
C MET A 111 0.69 -9.06 8.64
N GLU A 112 0.03 -8.67 9.73
CA GLU A 112 -0.73 -7.40 9.81
C GLU A 112 0.20 -6.21 9.53
N ALA A 113 1.32 -6.13 10.25
CA ALA A 113 2.31 -5.07 10.08
C ALA A 113 2.90 -5.04 8.66
N LEU A 114 3.23 -6.21 8.11
CA LEU A 114 3.78 -6.34 6.76
C LEU A 114 2.80 -5.90 5.68
N ALA A 115 1.53 -6.27 5.82
CA ALA A 115 0.51 -5.97 4.84
C ALA A 115 0.23 -4.46 4.75
N ILE A 116 0.20 -3.78 5.90
CA ILE A 116 0.10 -2.32 5.97
C ILE A 116 1.36 -1.66 5.42
N PHE A 117 2.55 -2.18 5.77
CA PHE A 117 3.80 -1.67 5.19
C PHE A 117 3.80 -1.75 3.66
N ALA A 118 3.30 -2.86 3.10
CA ALA A 118 3.18 -3.04 1.66
C ALA A 118 2.17 -2.08 1.01
N HIS A 119 1.08 -1.75 1.70
CA HIS A 119 0.14 -0.70 1.28
C HIS A 119 0.83 0.69 1.25
N GLU A 120 1.56 1.06 2.30
CA GLU A 120 2.32 2.33 2.31
C GLU A 120 3.41 2.38 1.24
N TYR A 121 4.02 1.22 0.95
CA TYR A 121 4.93 1.09 -0.19
C TYR A 121 4.19 1.27 -1.52
N GLY A 122 2.92 0.86 -1.62
CA GLY A 122 2.04 1.16 -2.74
C GLY A 122 1.92 2.67 -3.00
N HIS A 123 1.75 3.49 -1.96
CA HIS A 123 1.80 4.95 -2.10
C HIS A 123 3.17 5.46 -2.56
N HIS A 124 4.25 4.82 -2.12
CA HIS A 124 5.59 5.14 -2.63
C HIS A 124 5.70 4.87 -4.13
N VAL A 125 5.18 3.74 -4.63
CA VAL A 125 5.13 3.42 -6.07
C VAL A 125 4.27 4.44 -6.82
N GLN A 126 3.11 4.82 -6.29
CA GLN A 126 2.30 5.91 -6.86
C GLN A 126 3.07 7.23 -6.92
N ALA A 127 3.92 7.52 -5.93
CA ALA A 127 4.75 8.72 -5.93
C ALA A 127 5.88 8.66 -6.97
N LEU A 128 6.55 7.52 -7.10
CA LEU A 128 7.60 7.31 -8.12
C LEU A 128 7.05 7.49 -9.53
N THR A 129 5.86 6.93 -9.78
CA THR A 129 5.20 6.98 -11.08
C THR A 129 4.46 8.30 -11.35
N GLY A 130 4.34 9.17 -10.34
CA GLY A 130 3.63 10.44 -10.43
C GLY A 130 2.10 10.34 -10.35
N LEU A 131 1.55 9.13 -10.22
CA LEU A 131 0.12 8.89 -9.98
C LEU A 131 -0.37 9.59 -8.70
N LEU A 132 0.41 9.54 -7.62
CA LEU A 132 0.03 10.16 -6.34
C LEU A 132 -0.16 11.67 -6.50
N ARG A 133 0.77 12.34 -7.21
CA ARG A 133 0.69 13.77 -7.46
C ARG A 133 -0.52 14.12 -8.33
N ALA A 134 -0.73 13.36 -9.41
CA ALA A 134 -1.86 13.58 -10.32
C ALA A 134 -3.22 13.37 -9.64
N SER A 135 -3.31 12.38 -8.75
CA SER A 135 -4.49 12.15 -7.90
C SER A 135 -4.77 13.35 -6.99
N HIS A 136 -3.74 13.87 -6.32
CA HIS A 136 -3.88 15.05 -5.45
C HIS A 136 -4.32 16.30 -6.22
N ASP A 137 -3.73 16.55 -7.40
CA ASP A 137 -4.12 17.69 -8.24
C ASP A 137 -5.59 17.54 -8.71
N GLN A 138 -6.01 16.34 -9.16
CA GLN A 138 -7.41 16.08 -9.54
C GLN A 138 -8.37 16.24 -8.36
N ARG A 139 -8.02 15.72 -7.19
CA ARG A 139 -8.84 15.85 -5.98
C ARG A 139 -8.98 17.31 -5.54
N TYR A 140 -7.93 18.11 -5.69
CA TYR A 140 -7.98 19.54 -5.44
C TYR A 140 -8.96 20.24 -6.39
N ASP A 141 -8.86 19.95 -7.69
CA ASP A 141 -9.73 20.54 -8.72
C ASP A 141 -11.21 20.16 -8.53
N HIS A 142 -11.49 18.94 -8.06
CA HIS A 142 -12.85 18.49 -7.74
C HIS A 142 -13.38 19.05 -6.41
N GLY A 143 -12.53 19.60 -5.56
CA GLY A 143 -12.81 19.91 -4.17
C GLY A 143 -12.71 18.66 -3.29
N ALA A 144 -11.82 18.71 -2.29
CA ALA A 144 -11.38 17.54 -1.52
C ALA A 144 -12.48 16.76 -0.76
N SER A 145 -13.60 17.42 -0.46
CA SER A 145 -14.75 16.84 0.28
C SER A 145 -15.99 16.63 -0.58
N THR A 146 -15.92 16.90 -1.89
CA THR A 146 -17.04 16.61 -2.79
C THR A 146 -17.10 15.11 -3.08
N PRO A 147 -18.23 14.57 -3.57
CA PRO A 147 -18.32 13.17 -3.97
C PRO A 147 -17.21 12.75 -4.95
N LEU A 148 -16.85 13.61 -5.89
CA LEU A 148 -15.77 13.36 -6.86
C LEU A 148 -14.38 13.39 -6.21
N GLY A 149 -14.12 14.35 -5.32
CA GLY A 149 -12.85 14.41 -4.59
C GLY A 149 -12.65 13.21 -3.66
N LEU A 150 -13.72 12.75 -3.01
CA LEU A 150 -13.74 11.55 -2.18
C LEU A 150 -13.55 10.27 -3.01
N GLU A 151 -14.20 10.16 -4.18
CA GLU A 151 -13.95 9.04 -5.10
C GLU A 151 -12.51 9.01 -5.62
N THR A 152 -11.91 10.17 -5.91
CA THR A 152 -10.48 10.27 -6.29
C THR A 152 -9.59 9.72 -5.18
N SER A 153 -9.90 10.05 -3.92
CA SER A 153 -9.19 9.51 -2.75
C SER A 153 -9.34 7.99 -2.66
N ARG A 154 -10.57 7.47 -2.74
CA ARG A 154 -10.82 6.02 -2.66
C ARG A 154 -10.08 5.24 -3.75
N ARG A 155 -10.06 5.74 -4.99
CA ARG A 155 -9.32 5.12 -6.10
C ARG A 155 -7.82 5.05 -5.81
N MET A 156 -7.24 6.11 -5.25
CA MET A 156 -5.83 6.16 -4.85
C MET A 156 -5.51 5.17 -3.74
N GLU A 157 -6.31 5.14 -2.67
CA GLU A 157 -6.13 4.24 -1.53
C GLU A 157 -6.28 2.77 -1.93
N LEU A 158 -7.32 2.43 -2.69
CA LEU A 158 -7.57 1.06 -3.13
C LEU A 158 -6.51 0.55 -4.12
N GLN A 159 -5.89 1.44 -4.90
CA GLN A 159 -4.74 1.08 -5.73
C GLN A 159 -3.52 0.74 -4.87
N ALA A 160 -3.27 1.48 -3.80
CA ALA A 160 -2.20 1.15 -2.85
C ALA A 160 -2.46 -0.21 -2.17
N SER A 161 -3.71 -0.51 -1.80
CA SER A 161 -4.09 -1.85 -1.33
C SER A 161 -3.84 -2.93 -2.38
N CYS A 162 -4.21 -2.71 -3.64
CA CYS A 162 -3.94 -3.68 -4.71
C CYS A 162 -2.44 -3.92 -4.92
N PHE A 163 -1.62 -2.86 -4.93
CA PHE A 163 -0.15 -2.99 -4.98
C PHE A 163 0.42 -3.74 -3.78
N GLY A 164 -0.11 -3.51 -2.58
CA GLY A 164 0.24 -4.29 -1.38
C GLY A 164 -0.10 -5.78 -1.54
N GLY A 165 -1.27 -6.08 -2.11
CA GLY A 165 -1.68 -7.43 -2.49
C GLY A 165 -0.71 -8.11 -3.46
N MET A 166 -0.30 -7.42 -4.53
CA MET A 166 0.66 -7.93 -5.52
C MET A 166 1.96 -8.40 -4.86
N TYR A 167 2.50 -7.60 -3.93
CA TYR A 167 3.67 -7.99 -3.14
C TYR A 167 3.40 -9.25 -2.32
N LEU A 168 2.25 -9.29 -1.64
CA LEU A 168 1.92 -10.42 -0.77
C LEU A 168 1.83 -11.74 -1.56
N GLY A 169 1.19 -11.72 -2.73
CA GLY A 169 1.08 -12.91 -3.59
C GLY A 169 2.43 -13.34 -4.16
N SER A 170 3.22 -12.37 -4.63
CA SER A 170 4.55 -12.60 -5.20
C SER A 170 5.54 -13.20 -4.19
N ALA A 171 5.62 -12.65 -2.98
CA ALA A 171 6.50 -13.13 -1.93
C ALA A 171 6.06 -14.50 -1.37
N GLN A 172 4.76 -14.72 -1.23
CA GLN A 172 4.21 -16.03 -0.85
C GLN A 172 4.56 -17.12 -1.88
N ALA A 173 4.39 -16.83 -3.17
CA ALA A 173 4.74 -17.76 -4.25
C ALA A 173 6.24 -18.11 -4.28
N ALA A 174 7.11 -17.25 -3.74
CA ALA A 174 8.53 -17.51 -3.54
C ALA A 174 8.88 -18.22 -2.22
N GLY A 175 7.88 -18.51 -1.37
CA GLY A 175 8.04 -19.24 -0.12
C GLY A 175 8.50 -18.39 1.06
N SER A 176 8.16 -17.10 1.10
CA SER A 176 8.45 -16.22 2.26
C SER A 176 7.62 -16.52 3.50
N TYR A 177 6.39 -16.99 3.33
CA TYR A 177 5.46 -17.34 4.41
C TYR A 177 4.41 -18.33 3.88
N SER A 178 3.65 -18.92 4.79
CA SER A 178 2.59 -19.87 4.48
C SER A 178 1.36 -19.20 3.85
N THR A 179 0.52 -20.02 3.22
CA THR A 179 -0.81 -19.60 2.74
C THR A 179 -1.69 -19.06 3.86
N ASP A 180 -1.64 -19.66 5.06
CA ASP A 180 -2.47 -19.23 6.20
C ASP A 180 -2.05 -17.85 6.75
N GLU A 181 -0.75 -17.58 6.73
CA GLU A 181 -0.20 -16.26 7.05
C GLU A 181 -0.65 -15.20 6.03
N ALA A 182 -0.56 -15.50 4.74
CA ALA A 182 -1.02 -14.61 3.67
C ALA A 182 -2.53 -14.31 3.78
N TRP A 183 -3.36 -15.34 3.94
CA TRP A 183 -4.80 -15.17 4.10
C TRP A 183 -5.20 -14.43 5.37
N THR A 184 -4.36 -14.44 6.40
CA THR A 184 -4.59 -13.61 7.59
C THR A 184 -4.48 -12.12 7.27
N ALA A 185 -3.48 -11.72 6.49
CA ALA A 185 -3.35 -10.34 6.01
C ALA A 185 -4.51 -9.93 5.09
N ILE A 186 -4.96 -10.83 4.20
CA ILE A 186 -6.10 -10.57 3.31
C ILE A 186 -7.39 -10.37 4.12
N ARG A 187 -7.69 -11.28 5.06
CA ARG A 187 -8.88 -11.15 5.93
C ARG A 187 -8.87 -9.88 6.76
N ASP A 188 -7.69 -9.44 7.20
CA ASP A 188 -7.55 -8.18 7.93
C ASP A 188 -7.88 -6.97 7.04
N HIS A 189 -7.60 -6.99 5.74
CA HIS A 189 -8.00 -5.93 4.79
C HIS A 189 -9.51 -5.84 4.57
N TYR A 190 -10.25 -6.95 4.66
CA TYR A 190 -11.72 -6.93 4.70
C TYR A 190 -12.31 -6.28 5.96
N ASN A 191 -11.47 -5.86 6.92
CA ASN A 191 -11.87 -5.09 8.10
C ASN A 191 -11.30 -3.66 8.07
N ARG A 192 -10.75 -3.19 6.96
CA ARG A 192 -10.12 -1.86 6.82
C ARG A 192 -10.82 -1.04 5.74
N GLY A 193 -11.06 0.24 6.00
CA GLY A 193 -11.73 1.13 5.04
C GLY A 193 -12.66 2.11 5.75
N ASP A 194 -13.64 2.57 5.00
CA ASP A 194 -14.61 3.58 5.40
C ASP A 194 -15.67 2.98 6.34
N TYR A 195 -15.77 3.54 7.54
CA TYR A 195 -16.80 3.22 8.52
C TYR A 195 -17.79 4.38 8.70
N PRO A 196 -19.05 4.10 9.09
CA PRO A 196 -20.04 5.13 9.34
C PRO A 196 -19.52 6.25 10.26
N GLY A 197 -19.74 7.51 9.86
CA GLY A 197 -19.33 8.69 10.63
C GLY A 197 -17.90 9.19 10.37
N ARG A 198 -17.15 8.55 9.45
CA ARG A 198 -15.87 9.06 8.94
C ARG A 198 -16.02 9.56 7.48
N PRO A 199 -15.12 10.42 6.98
CA PRO A 199 -15.02 10.69 5.55
C PRO A 199 -14.92 9.37 4.76
N ARG A 200 -15.47 9.38 3.53
CA ARG A 200 -15.41 8.21 2.63
C ARG A 200 -14.25 8.34 1.67
N ASP A 201 -13.04 8.08 2.14
CA ASP A 201 -11.80 8.37 1.44
C ASP A 201 -10.89 7.16 1.21
N HIS A 202 -11.22 5.98 1.76
CA HIS A 202 -10.44 4.73 1.62
C HIS A 202 -11.23 3.55 1.02
N GLY A 203 -12.52 3.73 0.70
CA GLY A 203 -13.41 2.70 0.17
C GLY A 203 -13.97 1.83 1.29
N SER A 204 -15.08 1.13 1.05
CA SER A 204 -15.67 0.24 2.05
C SER A 204 -14.71 -0.90 2.42
N PRO A 205 -14.87 -1.55 3.59
CA PRO A 205 -14.09 -2.72 3.95
C PRO A 205 -14.14 -3.85 2.91
N ASP A 206 -15.30 -4.06 2.29
CA ASP A 206 -15.44 -5.06 1.22
C ASP A 206 -14.61 -4.67 -0.01
N ASN A 207 -14.62 -3.39 -0.40
CA ASN A 207 -13.82 -2.91 -1.53
C ASN A 207 -12.32 -2.99 -1.23
N ASN A 208 -11.89 -2.62 -0.03
CA ASN A 208 -10.49 -2.67 0.36
C ASN A 208 -9.94 -4.10 0.36
N GLY A 209 -10.66 -5.02 1.02
CA GLY A 209 -10.34 -6.44 1.01
C GLY A 209 -10.31 -7.01 -0.40
N TRP A 210 -11.30 -6.68 -1.23
CA TRP A 210 -11.36 -7.14 -2.62
C TRP A 210 -10.16 -6.66 -3.44
N TRP A 211 -9.81 -5.38 -3.41
CA TRP A 211 -8.67 -4.86 -4.17
C TRP A 211 -7.34 -5.45 -3.71
N TYR A 212 -7.17 -5.65 -2.39
CA TYR A 212 -5.98 -6.32 -1.85
C TYR A 212 -5.89 -7.77 -2.31
N GLU A 213 -6.99 -8.54 -2.24
CA GLU A 213 -7.06 -9.92 -2.73
C GLU A 213 -6.89 -10.01 -4.24
N HIS A 214 -7.44 -9.06 -5.00
CA HIS A 214 -7.31 -8.97 -6.45
C HIS A 214 -5.84 -8.80 -6.85
N GLY A 215 -5.12 -7.89 -6.19
CA GLY A 215 -3.67 -7.73 -6.39
C GLY A 215 -2.89 -8.99 -6.04
N TYR A 216 -3.23 -9.65 -4.91
CA TYR A 216 -2.62 -10.89 -4.46
C TYR A 216 -2.79 -12.04 -5.46
N THR A 217 -3.98 -12.19 -6.04
CA THR A 217 -4.30 -13.30 -6.95
C THR A 217 -3.81 -13.05 -8.38
N THR A 218 -3.90 -11.82 -8.87
CA THR A 218 -3.61 -11.51 -10.28
C THR A 218 -2.16 -11.12 -10.53
N ASN A 219 -1.56 -10.36 -9.59
CA ASN A 219 -0.21 -9.81 -9.70
C ASN A 219 0.05 -9.16 -11.09
N ARG A 220 -0.76 -8.17 -11.46
CA ARG A 220 -0.59 -7.37 -12.69
C ARG A 220 -0.85 -5.90 -12.43
N ASN A 221 -0.01 -5.02 -12.96
CA ASN A 221 -0.19 -3.57 -12.81
C ASN A 221 -1.53 -3.11 -13.39
N PHE A 222 -1.87 -3.57 -14.60
CA PHE A 222 -3.13 -3.26 -15.27
C PHE A 222 -4.36 -3.66 -14.43
N GLU A 223 -4.29 -4.78 -13.73
CA GLU A 223 -5.37 -5.28 -12.87
C GLU A 223 -5.58 -4.38 -11.64
N CYS A 224 -4.57 -3.62 -11.23
CA CYS A 224 -4.66 -2.61 -10.17
C CYS A 224 -5.00 -1.19 -10.67
N ASN A 225 -5.52 -1.06 -11.90
CA ASN A 225 -5.93 0.23 -12.47
C ASN A 225 -7.32 0.66 -11.94
N THR A 226 -7.34 1.11 -10.69
CA THR A 226 -8.56 1.62 -10.04
C THR A 226 -9.15 2.84 -10.72
N TRP A 227 -8.42 3.55 -11.57
CA TRP A 227 -8.88 4.78 -12.24
C TRP A 227 -9.86 4.53 -13.38
N LEU A 228 -9.82 3.34 -13.99
CA LEU A 228 -10.78 2.91 -15.01
C LEU A 228 -11.86 1.97 -14.46
N ALA A 229 -11.78 1.62 -13.18
CA ALA A 229 -12.74 0.73 -12.54
C ALA A 229 -14.12 1.42 -12.34
N PRO A 230 -15.22 0.67 -12.40
CA PRO A 230 -16.56 1.17 -12.08
C PRO A 230 -16.62 1.83 -10.69
N SER A 231 -17.41 2.90 -10.50
CA SER A 231 -17.44 3.66 -9.23
C SER A 231 -17.92 2.84 -8.02
N ASP A 232 -18.73 1.80 -8.22
CA ASP A 232 -19.17 0.86 -7.18
C ASP A 232 -18.03 -0.05 -6.69
N SER A 233 -17.08 -0.39 -7.57
CA SER A 233 -15.89 -1.15 -7.21
C SER A 233 -14.87 -0.36 -6.37
N VAL A 234 -15.04 0.95 -6.25
CA VAL A 234 -14.15 1.85 -5.48
C VAL A 234 -14.91 2.68 -4.42
N SER A 235 -16.11 2.24 -4.05
CA SER A 235 -17.01 2.98 -3.17
C SER A 235 -16.69 2.74 -1.70
#